data_AF-A0AAD4QJC8-F1
#
_entry.id   AF-A0AAD4QJC8-F1
#
_cell.length_a   1.000
_cell.length_b   1.000
_cell.length_c   1.000
_cell.angle_alpha   90.00
_cell.angle_beta   90.00
_cell.angle_gamma   90.00
#
_symmetry.space_group_name_H-M   'P 1'
#
loop_
_entity.id
_entity.type
_entity.pdbx_description
1 polymer ?
#
loop_
_entity_poly.entity_id
_entity_poly.type
_entity_poly.pdbx_seq_one_letter_code
_entity_poly.pdbx_strand_id
1 'polypeptide(L)'
;MSYTLFRSLTHLENQVFPATESIRQLIETIGRDVVRFRRNTQISYHFVDRARSVCDVINALIQKVDEEDDWDSYDKFTEAVDLLEELLLESTHVTQDEVQRHFGGDKDVDGCIASAAIWEANRQRLRESLDSFRARPEIGDLLPKLDDEDAEIVEAGKHDDACFLLELHQSIKSHAFRKRAEGSVPQLIELVNDRLVDLYALAQSEILDDVLALFTIKTAMLVFGIMDICMDPRANKDRTHHLKLAPVWDAAHRLLNYFYDITEGADASVQEIEEKYDAFLEVLRTIPDAPLPAPYTQLMKQAGKIRRPYHAQALALISLCRFLARHYEGLTKERRTATNVEPLEETCKETLVALQTAAASVPSLRGYDIDAPENSLIDDAFTLARTKIQDCFEHFELASHWARYEKIFRQAVEKDRARTAQLSEILTARPSRNPDDVSDLVRMNVKVRDRSSNGNVIKEFTLGVEPETRLRALRWHISKVLEPEESARALRDSTFLVRRVDSQAGDNLVPCRMHMAIEDITRAKTCELVLVLA
;
A
#
# COMPACT_ATOMS: atom_id res chain seq x y z
N MET A 1 57.21 -15.04 17.92
CA MET A 1 56.22 -14.91 19.01
C MET A 1 54.87 -14.64 18.39
N SER A 2 53.80 -15.30 18.83
CA SER A 2 52.44 -14.99 18.40
C SER A 2 51.99 -13.74 19.15
N TYR A 3 51.81 -12.63 18.42
CA TYR A 3 51.20 -11.41 18.93
C TYR A 3 49.69 -11.49 18.64
N THR A 4 48.88 -11.43 19.68
CA THR A 4 47.42 -11.26 19.53
C THR A 4 47.11 -9.76 19.53
N LEU A 5 46.06 -9.34 18.81
CA LEU A 5 45.61 -7.94 18.81
C LEU A 5 45.34 -7.45 20.25
N PHE A 6 44.68 -8.28 21.06
CA PHE A 6 44.47 -8.02 22.49
C PHE A 6 45.79 -7.69 23.21
N ARG A 7 46.83 -8.53 23.03
CA ARG A 7 48.13 -8.28 23.66
C ARG A 7 48.81 -7.03 23.09
N SER A 8 48.63 -6.73 21.80
CA SER A 8 49.15 -5.50 21.21
C SER A 8 48.51 -4.24 21.79
N LEU A 9 47.22 -4.30 22.11
CA LEU A 9 46.45 -3.17 22.65
C LEU A 9 46.65 -2.97 24.15
N THR A 10 46.89 -4.02 24.94
CA THR A 10 46.88 -3.93 26.41
C THR A 10 48.24 -4.14 27.08
N HIS A 11 49.30 -4.44 26.32
CA HIS A 11 50.61 -4.73 26.90
C HIS A 11 51.36 -3.45 27.28
N LEU A 12 51.60 -3.30 28.58
CA LEU A 12 52.45 -2.24 29.15
C LEU A 12 53.93 -2.51 28.85
N GLU A 13 54.67 -1.49 28.45
CA GLU A 13 56.10 -1.59 28.14
C GLU A 13 56.97 -1.56 29.39
N ASN A 14 56.53 -0.84 30.43
CA ASN A 14 57.27 -0.65 31.66
C ASN A 14 56.94 -1.69 32.74
N GLN A 15 57.78 -1.74 33.78
CA GLN A 15 57.50 -2.56 34.96
C GLN A 15 56.18 -2.12 35.60
N VAL A 16 55.32 -3.09 35.89
CA VAL A 16 54.04 -2.84 36.56
C VAL A 16 54.29 -2.69 38.06
N PHE A 17 53.81 -1.59 38.63
CA PHE A 17 53.89 -1.33 40.07
C PHE A 17 52.56 -1.68 40.77
N PRO A 18 52.58 -1.97 42.09
CA PRO A 18 51.34 -2.26 42.83
C PRO A 18 50.31 -1.12 42.77
N ALA A 19 50.77 0.14 42.70
CA ALA A 19 49.90 1.32 42.61
C ALA A 19 49.08 1.39 41.31
N THR A 20 49.56 0.77 40.22
CA THR A 20 48.90 0.79 38.90
C THR A 20 48.27 -0.56 38.54
N GLU A 21 48.21 -1.51 39.49
CA GLU A 21 47.70 -2.85 39.22
C GLU A 21 46.23 -2.85 38.82
N SER A 22 45.39 -2.05 39.48
CA SER A 22 43.96 -1.91 39.16
C SER A 22 43.74 -1.30 37.78
N ILE A 23 44.48 -0.23 37.46
CA ILE A 23 44.49 0.41 36.13
C ILE A 23 44.83 -0.63 35.04
N ARG A 24 45.88 -1.44 35.24
CA ARG A 24 46.22 -2.52 34.31
C ARG A 24 45.07 -3.51 34.12
N GLN A 25 44.43 -3.94 35.20
CA GLN A 25 43.30 -4.87 35.13
C GLN A 25 42.10 -4.26 34.39
N LEU A 26 41.84 -2.96 34.57
CA LEU A 26 40.80 -2.23 33.85
C LEU A 26 41.11 -2.12 32.35
N ILE A 27 42.34 -1.74 31.98
CA ILE A 27 42.81 -1.72 30.58
C ILE A 27 42.64 -3.10 29.93
N GLU A 28 43.04 -4.18 30.63
CA GLU A 28 42.85 -5.55 30.13
C GLU A 28 41.36 -5.92 29.99
N THR A 29 40.50 -5.45 30.90
CA THR A 29 39.07 -5.75 30.87
C THR A 29 38.39 -5.02 29.72
N ILE A 30 38.61 -3.71 29.60
CA ILE A 30 38.11 -2.87 28.51
C ILE A 30 38.67 -3.38 27.18
N GLY A 31 39.96 -3.67 27.10
CA GLY A 31 40.58 -4.22 25.90
C GLY A 31 39.96 -5.55 25.44
N ARG A 32 39.52 -6.42 26.37
CA ARG A 32 38.79 -7.66 26.00
C ARG A 32 37.42 -7.37 25.41
N ASP A 33 36.76 -6.32 25.87
CA ASP A 33 35.47 -5.90 25.34
C ASP A 33 35.65 -5.25 23.97
N VAL A 34 36.57 -4.29 23.85
CA VAL A 34 36.83 -3.51 22.64
C VAL A 34 37.21 -4.38 21.45
N VAL A 35 38.03 -5.43 21.63
CA VAL A 35 38.36 -6.36 20.52
C VAL A 35 37.16 -7.18 20.02
N ARG A 36 36.02 -7.13 20.71
CA ARG A 36 34.77 -7.79 20.32
C ARG A 36 33.75 -6.82 19.74
N PHE A 37 34.04 -5.53 19.72
CA PHE A 37 33.16 -4.53 19.13
C PHE A 37 33.00 -4.81 17.64
N ARG A 38 31.80 -4.48 17.13
CA ARG A 38 31.49 -4.56 15.69
C ARG A 38 31.41 -3.18 15.03
N ARG A 39 31.29 -2.13 15.84
CA ARG A 39 31.20 -0.72 15.45
C ARG A 39 31.91 0.12 16.51
N ASN A 40 32.16 1.40 16.24
CA ASN A 40 32.94 2.28 17.12
C ASN A 40 34.33 1.69 17.48
N THR A 41 34.98 0.99 16.53
CA THR A 41 36.18 0.19 16.81
C THR A 41 37.41 1.08 16.93
N GLN A 42 37.66 1.99 15.99
CA GLN A 42 38.85 2.83 16.00
C GLN A 42 38.88 3.74 17.22
N ILE A 43 37.79 4.45 17.50
CA ILE A 43 37.70 5.32 18.70
C ILE A 43 38.03 4.53 19.97
N SER A 44 37.51 3.32 20.07
CA SER A 44 37.74 2.46 21.24
C SER A 44 39.16 1.89 21.30
N TYR A 45 39.80 1.62 20.15
CA TYR A 45 41.21 1.23 20.10
C TYR A 45 42.11 2.39 20.54
N HIS A 46 41.86 3.61 20.06
CA HIS A 46 42.58 4.80 20.49
C HIS A 46 42.38 5.05 21.99
N PHE A 47 41.17 4.85 22.53
CA PHE A 47 40.92 4.94 23.97
C PHE A 47 41.82 4.01 24.79
N VAL A 48 41.88 2.72 24.42
CA VAL A 48 42.70 1.73 25.13
C VAL A 48 44.19 2.07 24.97
N ASP A 49 44.62 2.49 23.78
CA ASP A 49 46.01 2.84 23.51
C ASP A 49 46.48 4.08 24.29
N ARG A 50 45.61 5.09 24.41
CA ARG A 50 45.87 6.28 25.23
C ARG A 50 45.92 5.94 26.71
N ALA A 51 44.97 5.16 27.22
CA ALA A 51 44.99 4.68 28.60
C ALA A 51 46.28 3.91 28.93
N ARG A 52 46.71 3.03 28.01
CA ARG A 52 47.96 2.29 28.11
C ARG A 52 49.16 3.23 28.17
N SER A 53 49.23 4.19 27.25
CA SER A 53 50.32 5.17 27.18
C SER A 53 50.44 5.99 28.48
N VAL A 54 49.31 6.46 29.03
CA VAL A 54 49.30 7.18 30.31
C VAL A 54 49.80 6.27 31.45
N CYS A 55 49.33 5.03 31.51
CA CYS A 55 49.78 4.07 32.53
C CYS A 55 51.29 3.78 32.43
N ASP A 56 51.83 3.65 31.23
CA ASP A 56 53.28 3.46 31.03
C ASP A 56 54.09 4.68 31.49
N VAL A 57 53.59 5.91 31.26
CA VAL A 57 54.21 7.14 31.78
C VAL A 57 54.14 7.20 33.31
N ILE A 58 52.99 6.86 33.92
CA ILE A 58 52.84 6.77 35.38
C ILE A 58 53.86 5.78 35.97
N ASN A 59 54.00 4.58 35.37
CA ASN A 59 54.98 3.59 35.82
C ASN A 59 56.43 4.10 35.71
N ALA A 60 56.76 4.85 34.65
CA ALA A 60 58.08 5.48 34.52
C ALA A 60 58.33 6.56 35.59
N LEU A 61 57.31 7.34 35.94
CA LEU A 61 57.40 8.33 37.03
C LEU A 61 57.61 7.64 38.39
N ILE A 62 56.89 6.55 38.68
CA ILE A 62 57.08 5.76 39.91
C ILE A 62 58.51 5.23 39.99
N GLN A 63 59.02 4.67 38.88
CA GLN A 63 60.40 4.18 38.82
C GLN A 63 61.41 5.31 39.09
N LYS A 64 61.19 6.49 38.50
CA LYS A 64 62.06 7.65 38.71
C LYS A 64 62.08 8.11 40.17
N VAL A 65 60.93 8.08 40.86
CA VAL A 65 60.87 8.41 42.29
C VAL A 65 61.64 7.40 43.14
N ASP A 66 61.58 6.10 42.81
CA ASP A 66 62.33 5.06 43.51
C ASP A 66 63.86 5.19 43.30
N GLU A 67 64.30 5.70 42.15
CA GLU A 67 65.71 5.84 41.80
C GLU A 67 66.34 7.20 42.16
N GLU A 68 65.59 8.31 42.05
CA GLU A 68 66.13 9.69 42.05
C GLU A 68 65.59 10.60 43.18
N ASP A 69 64.66 10.15 44.04
CA ASP A 69 64.02 10.98 45.09
C ASP A 69 63.36 12.27 44.53
N ASP A 70 62.73 12.19 43.35
CA ASP A 70 62.12 13.33 42.64
C ASP A 70 60.67 13.63 43.10
N TRP A 71 60.49 14.63 43.98
CA TRP A 71 59.19 15.05 44.50
C TRP A 71 58.20 15.55 43.42
N ASP A 72 58.68 16.16 42.33
CA ASP A 72 57.79 16.64 41.27
C ASP A 72 57.15 15.45 40.51
N SER A 73 57.90 14.35 40.37
CA SER A 73 57.36 13.11 39.79
C SER A 73 56.40 12.42 40.75
N TYR A 74 56.64 12.51 42.05
CA TYR A 74 55.74 11.98 43.09
C TYR A 74 54.36 12.63 43.03
N ASP A 75 54.30 13.96 43.01
CA ASP A 75 53.03 14.69 42.95
C ASP A 75 52.26 14.35 41.66
N LYS A 76 52.97 14.28 40.52
CA LYS A 76 52.35 13.94 39.23
C LYS A 76 51.74 12.55 39.18
N PHE A 77 52.48 11.52 39.60
CA PHE A 77 51.96 10.15 39.48
C PHE A 77 50.85 9.88 40.50
N THR A 78 50.91 10.47 41.70
CA THR A 78 49.90 10.25 42.74
C THR A 78 48.55 10.85 42.36
N GLU A 79 48.53 12.01 41.69
CA GLU A 79 47.30 12.62 41.16
C GLU A 79 46.76 11.87 39.93
N ALA A 80 47.63 11.45 39.02
CA ALA A 80 47.23 10.82 37.77
C ALA A 80 46.63 9.41 37.94
N VAL A 81 47.04 8.65 38.97
CA VAL A 81 46.55 7.28 39.23
C VAL A 81 45.03 7.28 39.45
N ASP A 82 44.52 8.10 40.37
CA ASP A 82 43.10 8.12 40.72
C ASP A 82 42.24 8.59 39.52
N LEU A 83 42.71 9.60 38.79
CA LEU A 83 42.00 10.16 37.64
C LEU A 83 41.92 9.16 36.48
N LEU A 84 43.00 8.44 36.19
CA LEU A 84 43.00 7.41 35.15
C LEU A 84 42.13 6.22 35.55
N GLU A 85 42.18 5.80 36.81
CA GLU A 85 41.33 4.73 37.32
C GLU A 85 39.84 5.08 37.20
N GLU A 86 39.44 6.28 37.59
CA GLU A 86 38.05 6.77 37.47
C GLU A 86 37.57 6.75 36.01
N LEU A 87 38.36 7.29 35.08
CA LEU A 87 38.03 7.30 33.65
C LEU A 87 37.83 5.91 33.05
N LEU A 88 38.68 4.96 33.45
CA LEU A 88 38.58 3.58 33.01
C LEU A 88 37.33 2.91 33.61
N LEU A 89 37.04 3.14 34.89
CA LEU A 89 35.85 2.62 35.56
C LEU A 89 34.56 3.10 34.87
N GLU A 90 34.44 4.40 34.59
CA GLU A 90 33.29 4.97 33.88
C GLU A 90 33.09 4.32 32.50
N SER A 91 34.19 4.05 31.80
CA SER A 91 34.21 3.48 30.46
C SER A 91 33.78 2.01 30.42
N THR A 92 33.95 1.25 31.51
CA THR A 92 33.57 -0.18 31.56
C THR A 92 32.08 -0.41 31.29
N HIS A 93 31.21 0.51 31.72
CA HIS A 93 29.77 0.41 31.49
C HIS A 93 29.44 0.58 30.01
N VAL A 94 30.10 1.52 29.34
CA VAL A 94 29.88 1.80 27.92
C VAL A 94 30.39 0.62 27.08
N THR A 95 31.57 0.09 27.40
CA THR A 95 32.13 -1.03 26.64
C THR A 95 31.35 -2.32 26.82
N GLN A 96 30.87 -2.60 28.04
CA GLN A 96 30.03 -3.77 28.29
C GLN A 96 28.70 -3.70 27.51
N ASP A 97 28.06 -2.53 27.50
CA ASP A 97 26.81 -2.31 26.75
C ASP A 97 27.03 -2.46 25.24
N GLU A 98 28.15 -1.96 24.70
CA GLU A 98 28.46 -2.01 23.28
C GLU A 98 28.82 -3.43 22.79
N VAL A 99 29.46 -4.26 23.62
CA VAL A 99 29.71 -5.68 23.29
C VAL A 99 28.42 -6.49 23.18
N GLN A 100 27.46 -6.22 24.06
CA GLN A 100 26.24 -7.02 24.16
C GLN A 100 25.23 -6.68 23.07
N ARG A 101 25.27 -5.45 22.56
CA ARG A 101 24.27 -4.93 21.63
C ARG A 101 24.85 -4.81 20.22
N HIS A 102 24.21 -5.51 19.29
CA HIS A 102 24.42 -5.30 17.87
C HIS A 102 23.09 -4.93 17.23
N PHE A 103 23.13 -4.27 16.07
CA PHE A 103 21.91 -3.91 15.35
C PHE A 103 21.22 -5.17 14.79
N GLY A 104 19.89 -5.15 14.75
CA GLY A 104 19.06 -6.27 14.29
C GLY A 104 18.48 -7.14 15.40
N GLY A 105 17.44 -7.89 15.08
CA GLY A 105 16.75 -8.80 16.02
C GLY A 105 15.72 -8.14 16.96
N ASP A 106 15.45 -6.84 16.76
CA ASP A 106 14.34 -6.15 17.41
C ASP A 106 12.99 -6.72 16.93
N LYS A 107 12.03 -6.78 17.85
CA LYS A 107 10.72 -7.42 17.60
C LYS A 107 9.66 -6.46 17.05
N ASP A 108 9.89 -5.17 17.21
CA ASP A 108 8.97 -4.11 16.83
C ASP A 108 9.72 -2.80 16.52
N VAL A 109 8.97 -1.85 15.95
CA VAL A 109 9.48 -0.55 15.49
C VAL A 109 10.07 0.25 16.65
N ASP A 110 9.43 0.22 17.82
CA ASP A 110 9.88 1.00 18.98
C ASP A 110 11.20 0.43 19.53
N GLY A 111 11.39 -0.88 19.48
CA GLY A 111 12.66 -1.55 19.71
C GLY A 111 13.76 -1.06 18.75
N CYS A 112 13.48 -1.01 17.45
CA CYS A 112 14.45 -0.47 16.47
C CYS A 112 14.83 0.99 16.76
N ILE A 113 13.86 1.83 17.13
CA ILE A 113 14.09 3.24 17.48
C ILE A 113 14.95 3.33 18.75
N ALA A 114 14.64 2.53 19.77
CA ALA A 114 15.43 2.48 21.00
C ALA A 114 16.86 2.01 20.72
N SER A 115 17.05 0.99 19.87
CA SER A 115 18.37 0.50 19.44
C SER A 115 19.19 1.58 18.74
N ALA A 116 18.58 2.40 17.88
CA ALA A 116 19.25 3.53 17.23
C ALA A 116 19.65 4.62 18.23
N ALA A 117 18.77 4.96 19.19
CA ALA A 117 19.07 5.94 20.24
C ALA A 117 20.16 5.47 21.21
N ILE A 118 20.18 4.18 21.55
CA ILE A 118 21.25 3.57 22.37
C ILE A 118 22.59 3.63 21.65
N TRP A 119 22.61 3.31 20.34
CA TRP A 119 23.83 3.43 19.54
C TRP A 119 24.36 4.86 19.50
N GLU A 120 23.49 5.84 19.27
CA GLU A 120 23.84 7.27 19.30
C GLU A 120 24.44 7.68 20.66
N ALA A 121 23.82 7.28 21.77
CA ALA A 121 24.34 7.56 23.10
C ALA A 121 25.70 6.90 23.36
N ASN A 122 25.90 5.65 22.91
CA ASN A 122 27.18 4.96 23.04
C ASN A 122 28.27 5.60 22.17
N ARG A 123 27.94 5.95 20.91
CA ARG A 123 28.83 6.68 19.99
C ARG A 123 29.32 7.98 20.63
N GLN A 124 28.41 8.75 21.21
CA GLN A 124 28.74 10.01 21.88
C GLN A 124 29.63 9.79 23.11
N ARG A 125 29.26 8.87 24.01
CA ARG A 125 30.04 8.60 25.22
C ARG A 125 31.46 8.10 24.93
N LEU A 126 31.65 7.26 23.92
CA LEU A 126 32.98 6.77 23.56
C LEU A 126 33.89 7.90 23.07
N ARG A 127 33.34 8.84 22.29
CA ARG A 127 34.07 10.04 21.84
C ARG A 127 34.40 10.96 23.00
N GLU A 128 33.41 11.27 23.85
CA GLU A 128 33.61 12.07 25.06
C GLU A 128 34.64 11.44 26.02
N SER A 129 34.64 10.11 26.14
CA SER A 129 35.61 9.38 26.96
C SER A 129 37.04 9.54 26.41
N LEU A 130 37.21 9.58 25.09
CA LEU A 130 38.52 9.84 24.50
C LEU A 130 38.95 11.30 24.67
N ASP A 131 38.02 12.25 24.50
CA ASP A 131 38.27 13.68 24.72
C ASP A 131 38.61 13.99 26.19
N SER A 132 38.10 13.19 27.13
CA SER A 132 38.34 13.38 28.56
C SER A 132 39.81 13.26 28.97
N PHE A 133 40.62 12.47 28.25
CA PHE A 133 42.07 12.40 28.45
C PHE A 133 42.75 13.75 28.24
N ARG A 134 42.18 14.62 27.39
CA ARG A 134 42.67 15.96 27.09
C ARG A 134 42.11 17.01 28.03
N ALA A 135 40.84 16.86 28.38
CA ALA A 135 40.15 17.84 29.22
C ALA A 135 40.72 17.92 30.65
N ARG A 136 41.37 16.85 31.12
CA ARG A 136 42.03 16.77 32.43
C ARG A 136 43.54 17.04 32.27
N PRO A 137 44.07 18.23 32.61
CA PRO A 137 45.47 18.59 32.37
C PRO A 137 46.46 17.65 33.07
N GLU A 138 46.08 17.06 34.20
CA GLU A 138 46.87 16.10 34.99
C GLU A 138 47.16 14.80 34.22
N ILE A 139 46.27 14.45 33.27
CA ILE A 139 46.43 13.32 32.36
C ILE A 139 46.97 13.78 31.00
N GLY A 140 46.44 14.89 30.48
CA GLY A 140 46.81 15.44 29.18
C GLY A 140 48.29 15.82 29.09
N ASP A 141 48.87 16.36 30.16
CA ASP A 141 50.29 16.72 30.21
C ASP A 141 51.24 15.51 30.26
N LEU A 142 50.72 14.31 30.57
CA LEU A 142 51.48 13.06 30.53
C LEU A 142 51.56 12.47 29.12
N LEU A 143 50.64 12.85 28.23
CA LEU A 143 50.64 12.40 26.85
C LEU A 143 51.60 13.27 26.02
N PRO A 144 52.34 12.66 25.06
CA PRO A 144 53.13 13.44 24.13
C PRO A 144 52.21 14.36 23.32
N LYS A 145 52.51 15.66 23.31
CA LYS A 145 51.78 16.63 22.48
C LYS A 145 52.02 16.32 21.01
N LEU A 146 51.07 15.67 20.35
CA LEU A 146 51.08 15.52 18.89
C LEU A 146 50.45 16.77 18.26
N ASP A 147 51.06 17.24 17.17
CA ASP A 147 50.65 18.47 16.48
C ASP A 147 49.25 18.37 15.83
N ASP A 148 48.68 17.15 15.68
CA ASP A 148 47.45 16.89 14.91
C ASP A 148 46.49 15.90 15.61
N GLU A 149 46.55 15.83 16.93
CA GLU A 149 45.82 14.85 17.74
C GLU A 149 44.28 15.00 17.63
N ASP A 150 43.80 16.23 17.46
CA ASP A 150 42.37 16.52 17.26
C ASP A 150 41.86 15.94 15.93
N ALA A 151 42.69 15.96 14.88
CA ALA A 151 42.34 15.35 13.61
C ALA A 151 42.24 13.82 13.73
N GLU A 152 43.15 13.18 14.50
CA GLU A 152 43.16 11.72 14.68
C GLU A 152 41.84 11.18 15.28
N ILE A 153 41.30 11.83 16.33
CA ILE A 153 40.02 11.42 16.94
C ILE A 153 38.87 11.60 15.94
N VAL A 154 38.83 12.75 15.27
CA VAL A 154 37.77 13.05 14.30
C VAL A 154 37.81 12.06 13.13
N GLU A 155 39.00 11.74 12.62
CA GLU A 155 39.21 10.75 11.57
C GLU A 155 38.80 9.34 12.01
N ALA A 156 39.18 8.92 13.24
CA ALA A 156 38.76 7.65 13.80
C ALA A 156 37.23 7.56 13.92
N GLY A 157 36.58 8.63 14.35
CA GLY A 157 35.12 8.71 14.44
C GLY A 157 34.45 8.62 13.07
N LYS A 158 34.95 9.36 12.07
CA LYS A 158 34.47 9.31 10.68
C LYS A 158 34.67 7.91 10.08
N HIS A 159 35.81 7.27 10.36
CA HIS A 159 36.10 5.91 9.89
C HIS A 159 35.10 4.90 10.47
N ASP A 160 34.85 4.95 11.78
CA ASP A 160 33.87 4.08 12.44
C ASP A 160 32.47 4.24 11.86
N ASP A 161 32.03 5.49 11.65
CA ASP A 161 30.73 5.78 11.04
C ASP A 161 30.63 5.26 9.60
N ALA A 162 31.66 5.50 8.78
CA ALA A 162 31.68 5.05 7.39
C ALA A 162 31.71 3.51 7.29
N CYS A 163 32.49 2.84 8.14
CA CYS A 163 32.52 1.38 8.22
C CYS A 163 31.17 0.80 8.67
N PHE A 164 30.51 1.44 9.64
CA PHE A 164 29.21 0.96 10.10
C PHE A 164 28.12 1.19 9.04
N LEU A 165 28.15 2.33 8.34
CA LEU A 165 27.28 2.59 7.21
C LEU A 165 27.50 1.58 6.06
N LEU A 166 28.77 1.23 5.79
CA LEU A 166 29.14 0.17 4.84
C LEU A 166 28.47 -1.17 5.20
N GLU A 167 28.56 -1.58 6.46
CA GLU A 167 27.96 -2.81 6.96
C GLU A 167 26.43 -2.79 6.82
N LEU A 168 25.79 -1.67 7.15
CA LEU A 168 24.34 -1.51 7.06
C LEU A 168 23.83 -1.62 5.63
N HIS A 169 24.43 -0.92 4.66
CA HIS A 169 23.95 -0.99 3.28
C HIS A 169 24.25 -2.39 2.67
N GLN A 170 25.37 -3.04 3.01
CA GLN A 170 25.62 -4.43 2.57
C GLN A 170 24.58 -5.40 3.15
N SER A 171 24.22 -5.20 4.41
CA SER A 171 23.19 -5.97 5.11
C SER A 171 21.81 -5.77 4.47
N ILE A 172 21.42 -4.53 4.18
CA ILE A 172 20.17 -4.18 3.48
C ILE A 172 20.14 -4.78 2.07
N LYS A 173 21.23 -4.64 1.32
CA LYS A 173 21.35 -5.14 -0.07
C LYS A 173 21.17 -6.65 -0.15
N SER A 174 21.73 -7.38 0.80
CA SER A 174 21.70 -8.85 0.85
C SER A 174 20.49 -9.44 1.58
N HIS A 175 19.67 -8.60 2.21
CA HIS A 175 18.59 -9.04 3.09
C HIS A 175 17.51 -9.86 2.37
N ALA A 176 17.02 -10.91 3.03
CA ALA A 176 16.06 -11.85 2.45
C ALA A 176 14.70 -11.21 2.09
N PHE A 177 14.27 -10.19 2.85
CA PHE A 177 13.02 -9.47 2.60
C PHE A 177 12.96 -8.87 1.18
N ARG A 178 14.09 -8.36 0.67
CA ARG A 178 14.17 -7.75 -0.67
C ARG A 178 13.68 -8.70 -1.77
N LYS A 179 13.94 -10.00 -1.64
CA LYS A 179 13.53 -11.04 -2.61
C LYS A 179 12.06 -11.46 -2.45
N ARG A 180 11.44 -11.18 -1.29
CA ARG A 180 10.07 -11.58 -0.95
C ARG A 180 9.07 -10.42 -1.03
N ALA A 181 9.56 -9.19 -1.09
CA ALA A 181 8.72 -8.02 -1.23
C ALA A 181 7.98 -8.01 -2.59
N GLU A 182 6.76 -7.47 -2.60
CA GLU A 182 5.87 -7.47 -3.75
C GLU A 182 5.63 -6.04 -4.28
N GLY A 183 5.13 -5.93 -5.51
CA GLY A 183 4.79 -4.64 -6.11
C GLY A 183 6.01 -3.76 -6.39
N SER A 184 5.93 -2.47 -6.05
CA SER A 184 6.98 -1.48 -6.25
C SER A 184 8.04 -1.45 -5.13
N VAL A 185 7.85 -2.24 -4.08
CA VAL A 185 8.69 -2.23 -2.88
C VAL A 185 10.13 -2.67 -3.17
N PRO A 186 10.40 -3.73 -3.96
CA PRO A 186 11.78 -4.11 -4.29
C PRO A 186 12.57 -3.00 -4.99
N GLN A 187 11.94 -2.22 -5.87
CA GLN A 187 12.60 -1.09 -6.53
C GLN A 187 12.86 0.05 -5.54
N LEU A 188 11.93 0.35 -4.63
CA LEU A 188 12.12 1.36 -3.60
C LEU A 188 13.25 0.98 -2.62
N ILE A 189 13.35 -0.29 -2.23
CA ILE A 189 14.47 -0.78 -1.42
C ILE A 189 15.80 -0.59 -2.15
N GLU A 190 15.84 -0.83 -3.47
CA GLU A 190 17.06 -0.59 -4.24
C GLU A 190 17.43 0.90 -4.28
N LEU A 191 16.44 1.79 -4.48
CA LEU A 191 16.67 3.24 -4.42
C LEU A 191 17.18 3.71 -3.05
N VAL A 192 16.62 3.17 -1.96
CA VAL A 192 17.11 3.40 -0.59
C VAL A 192 18.58 2.96 -0.49
N ASN A 193 18.89 1.75 -0.97
CA ASN A 193 20.24 1.22 -0.91
C ASN A 193 21.24 2.01 -1.77
N ASP A 194 20.85 2.42 -2.97
CA ASP A 194 21.68 3.24 -3.87
C ASP A 194 22.03 4.58 -3.19
N ARG A 195 21.06 5.21 -2.52
CA ARG A 195 21.33 6.44 -1.76
C ARG A 195 22.23 6.26 -0.55
N LEU A 196 22.13 5.12 0.15
CA LEU A 196 23.09 4.80 1.20
C LEU A 196 24.50 4.61 0.65
N VAL A 197 24.65 4.07 -0.56
CA VAL A 197 25.96 3.94 -1.23
C VAL A 197 26.52 5.32 -1.60
N ASP A 198 25.69 6.22 -2.12
CA ASP A 198 26.10 7.59 -2.44
C ASP A 198 26.57 8.34 -1.18
N LEU A 199 25.79 8.27 -0.09
CA LEU A 199 26.14 8.89 1.21
C LEU A 199 27.39 8.25 1.83
N TYR A 200 27.59 6.94 1.67
CA TYR A 200 28.84 6.28 2.08
C TYR A 200 30.05 6.80 1.30
N ALA A 201 29.93 6.99 -0.01
CA ALA A 201 31.01 7.55 -0.83
C ALA A 201 31.38 8.98 -0.40
N LEU A 202 30.39 9.78 0.00
CA LEU A 202 30.59 11.12 0.57
C LEU A 202 31.24 11.08 1.96
N ALA A 203 30.87 10.11 2.80
CA ALA A 203 31.51 9.88 4.10
C ALA A 203 33.00 9.53 3.95
N GLN A 204 33.34 8.69 2.97
CA GLN A 204 34.74 8.36 2.64
C GLN A 204 35.53 9.55 2.08
N SER A 205 34.84 10.49 1.45
CA SER A 205 35.45 11.70 0.87
C SER A 205 35.50 12.88 1.85
N GLU A 206 35.10 12.65 3.11
CA GLU A 206 35.00 13.67 4.18
C GLU A 206 34.08 14.86 3.88
N ILE A 207 33.14 14.68 2.95
CA ILE A 207 32.16 15.70 2.59
C ILE A 207 30.96 15.64 3.54
N LEU A 208 30.66 14.45 4.05
CA LEU A 208 29.54 14.23 4.97
C LEU A 208 29.89 14.75 6.37
N ASP A 209 29.13 15.73 6.86
CA ASP A 209 29.30 16.22 8.22
C ASP A 209 28.83 15.21 9.29
N ASP A 210 29.23 15.43 10.54
CA ASP A 210 28.95 14.52 11.66
C ASP A 210 27.45 14.34 11.94
N VAL A 211 26.66 15.41 11.78
CA VAL A 211 25.22 15.40 12.04
C VAL A 211 24.52 14.59 10.96
N LEU A 212 24.86 14.81 9.68
CA LEU A 212 24.31 14.03 8.58
C LEU A 212 24.74 12.56 8.65
N ALA A 213 25.99 12.27 9.04
CA ALA A 213 26.45 10.90 9.26
C ALA A 213 25.60 10.20 10.33
N LEU A 214 25.36 10.86 11.47
CA LEU A 214 24.52 10.36 12.55
C LEU A 214 23.11 10.01 12.07
N PHE A 215 22.41 10.94 11.43
CA PHE A 215 21.03 10.70 10.97
C PHE A 215 20.93 9.69 9.81
N THR A 216 21.95 9.64 8.95
CA THR A 216 22.05 8.64 7.88
C THR A 216 22.15 7.24 8.47
N ILE A 217 23.04 7.04 9.45
CA ILE A 217 23.21 5.75 10.12
C ILE A 217 21.96 5.35 10.89
N LYS A 218 21.35 6.28 11.66
CA LYS A 218 20.07 6.03 12.34
C LYS A 218 18.98 5.58 11.37
N THR A 219 18.89 6.22 10.20
CA THR A 219 17.92 5.85 9.16
C THR A 219 18.23 4.47 8.59
N ALA A 220 19.49 4.16 8.30
CA ALA A 220 19.91 2.85 7.81
C ALA A 220 19.65 1.72 8.82
N MET A 221 19.90 1.97 10.12
CA MET A 221 19.57 1.04 11.21
C MET A 221 18.07 0.73 11.25
N LEU A 222 17.22 1.77 11.14
CA LEU A 222 15.76 1.59 11.11
C LEU A 222 15.30 0.82 9.89
N VAL A 223 15.81 1.17 8.70
CA VAL A 223 15.51 0.45 7.45
C VAL A 223 15.83 -1.02 7.60
N PHE A 224 17.02 -1.37 8.11
CA PHE A 224 17.41 -2.75 8.34
C PHE A 224 16.49 -3.45 9.35
N GLY A 225 16.22 -2.82 10.51
CA GLY A 225 15.34 -3.38 11.54
C GLY A 225 13.90 -3.60 11.05
N ILE A 226 13.37 -2.70 10.22
CA ILE A 226 12.07 -2.87 9.56
C ILE A 226 12.06 -4.12 8.66
N MET A 227 13.16 -4.36 7.92
CA MET A 227 13.26 -5.56 7.09
C MET A 227 13.25 -6.84 7.93
N ASP A 228 13.90 -6.85 9.11
CA ASP A 228 13.85 -7.95 10.08
C ASP A 228 12.42 -8.19 10.57
N ILE A 229 11.72 -7.14 11.01
CA ILE A 229 10.31 -7.20 11.46
C ILE A 229 9.40 -7.73 10.33
N CYS A 230 9.67 -7.37 9.08
CA CYS A 230 8.91 -7.85 7.93
C CYS A 230 9.04 -9.36 7.70
N MET A 231 10.10 -9.96 8.22
CA MET A 231 10.47 -11.37 8.07
C MET A 231 10.18 -12.20 9.33
N ASP A 232 9.97 -11.59 10.49
CA ASP A 232 9.65 -12.30 11.72
C ASP A 232 8.21 -12.84 11.70
N PRO A 233 7.99 -14.17 11.73
CA PRO A 233 6.65 -14.74 11.79
C PRO A 233 5.91 -14.46 13.11
N ARG A 234 6.61 -13.99 14.15
CA ARG A 234 6.05 -13.66 15.47
C ARG A 234 5.65 -12.19 15.59
N ALA A 235 6.04 -11.34 14.64
CA ALA A 235 5.70 -9.93 14.64
C ALA A 235 4.18 -9.72 14.46
N ASN A 236 3.70 -8.57 14.94
CA ASN A 236 2.30 -8.18 14.80
C ASN A 236 1.94 -8.07 13.29
N LYS A 237 0.98 -8.87 12.84
CA LYS A 237 0.59 -8.96 11.41
C LYS A 237 0.18 -7.62 10.81
N ASP A 238 -0.56 -6.79 11.53
CA ASP A 238 -1.00 -5.47 11.04
C ASP A 238 0.19 -4.54 10.84
N ARG A 239 1.12 -4.54 11.80
CA ARG A 239 2.37 -3.78 11.73
C ARG A 239 3.25 -4.30 10.58
N THR A 240 3.44 -5.61 10.49
CA THR A 240 4.21 -6.26 9.43
C THR A 240 3.63 -5.96 8.05
N HIS A 241 2.30 -5.92 7.91
CA HIS A 241 1.67 -5.54 6.65
C HIS A 241 1.95 -4.07 6.30
N HIS A 242 1.75 -3.15 7.24
CA HIS A 242 2.05 -1.72 7.05
C HIS A 242 3.50 -1.49 6.60
N LEU A 243 4.46 -2.10 7.29
CA LEU A 243 5.88 -1.99 6.98
C LEU A 243 6.26 -2.55 5.60
N LYS A 244 5.43 -3.44 5.04
CA LYS A 244 5.58 -3.95 3.67
C LYS A 244 5.02 -3.01 2.60
N LEU A 245 4.34 -1.93 2.96
CA LEU A 245 3.73 -1.03 2.00
C LEU A 245 4.76 -0.05 1.41
N ALA A 246 4.60 0.26 0.12
CA ALA A 246 5.44 1.21 -0.61
C ALA A 246 5.64 2.58 0.07
N PRO A 247 4.63 3.21 0.73
CA PRO A 247 4.81 4.51 1.38
C PRO A 247 5.89 4.54 2.46
N VAL A 248 6.15 3.42 3.14
CA VAL A 248 7.22 3.33 4.17
C VAL A 248 8.59 3.45 3.52
N TRP A 249 8.84 2.69 2.46
CA TRP A 249 10.11 2.68 1.72
C TRP A 249 10.33 3.97 0.95
N ASP A 250 9.26 4.54 0.41
CA ASP A 250 9.26 5.84 -0.25
C ASP A 250 9.55 6.99 0.74
N ALA A 251 9.07 6.90 1.99
CA ALA A 251 9.45 7.85 3.05
C ALA A 251 10.93 7.75 3.42
N ALA A 252 11.47 6.53 3.56
CA ALA A 252 12.90 6.32 3.81
C ALA A 252 13.77 6.86 2.66
N HIS A 253 13.39 6.58 1.42
CA HIS A 253 14.09 7.09 0.24
C HIS A 253 14.06 8.62 0.15
N ARG A 254 12.90 9.25 0.43
CA ARG A 254 12.79 10.71 0.49
C ARG A 254 13.69 11.33 1.55
N LEU A 255 13.78 10.72 2.73
CA LEU A 255 14.63 11.20 3.81
C LEU A 255 16.12 11.14 3.42
N LEU A 256 16.56 10.02 2.86
CA LEU A 256 17.95 9.87 2.41
C LEU A 256 18.29 10.78 1.23
N ASN A 257 17.37 10.99 0.29
CA ASN A 257 17.55 12.01 -0.76
C ASN A 257 17.70 13.40 -0.16
N TYR A 258 16.88 13.75 0.83
CA TYR A 258 17.00 15.04 1.51
C TYR A 258 18.39 15.21 2.16
N PHE A 259 18.92 14.18 2.81
CA PHE A 259 20.29 14.22 3.36
C PHE A 259 21.34 14.39 2.27
N TYR A 260 21.18 13.69 1.14
CA TYR A 260 22.07 13.84 -0.01
C TYR A 260 22.01 15.26 -0.60
N ASP A 261 20.82 15.84 -0.76
CA ASP A 261 20.64 17.20 -1.30
C ASP A 261 21.34 18.27 -0.42
N ILE A 262 21.40 18.08 0.90
CA ILE A 262 22.17 18.95 1.82
C ILE A 262 23.65 18.93 1.47
N THR A 263 24.20 17.75 1.16
CA THR A 263 25.63 17.62 0.76
C THR A 263 25.94 18.29 -0.58
N GLU A 264 24.94 18.48 -1.45
CA GLU A 264 25.08 19.21 -2.72
C GLU A 264 24.91 20.74 -2.59
N GLY A 265 24.76 21.24 -1.36
CA GLY A 265 24.72 22.68 -1.06
C GLY A 265 23.34 23.23 -0.73
N ALA A 266 22.37 22.37 -0.39
CA ALA A 266 21.14 22.85 0.23
C ALA A 266 21.39 23.25 1.70
N ASP A 267 21.02 24.47 2.08
CA ASP A 267 21.06 24.89 3.48
C ASP A 267 19.98 24.14 4.27
N ALA A 268 20.39 23.49 5.35
CA ALA A 268 19.50 22.87 6.32
C ALA A 268 20.03 23.06 7.74
N SER A 269 19.14 23.42 8.65
CA SER A 269 19.43 23.44 10.08
C SER A 269 19.32 22.04 10.70
N VAL A 270 20.01 21.80 11.81
CA VAL A 270 19.89 20.55 12.59
C VAL A 270 18.44 20.27 12.96
N GLN A 271 17.67 21.31 13.32
CA GLN A 271 16.25 21.19 13.65
C GLN A 271 15.43 20.68 12.45
N GLU A 272 15.71 21.15 11.23
CA GLU A 272 15.00 20.66 10.04
C GLU A 272 15.32 19.19 9.74
N ILE A 273 16.58 18.77 9.95
CA ILE A 273 16.99 17.36 9.81
C ILE A 273 16.24 16.49 10.83
N GLU A 274 16.18 16.91 12.09
CA GLU A 274 15.41 16.26 13.16
C GLU A 274 13.93 16.15 12.80
N GLU A 275 13.30 17.24 12.35
CA GLU A 275 11.87 17.26 11.98
C GLU A 275 11.57 16.28 10.83
N LYS A 276 12.46 16.17 9.83
CA LYS A 276 12.31 15.20 8.73
C LYS A 276 12.51 13.76 9.21
N TYR A 277 13.47 13.53 10.11
CA TYR A 277 13.69 12.23 10.71
C TYR A 277 12.49 11.80 11.56
N ASP A 278 11.95 12.68 12.40
CA ASP A 278 10.77 12.42 13.22
C ASP A 278 9.52 12.18 12.37
N ALA A 279 9.35 12.90 11.26
CA ALA A 279 8.29 12.64 10.31
C ALA A 279 8.38 11.21 9.73
N PHE A 280 9.60 10.71 9.47
CA PHE A 280 9.80 9.32 9.08
C PHE A 280 9.43 8.35 10.21
N LEU A 281 9.83 8.62 11.46
CA LEU A 281 9.42 7.82 12.62
C LEU A 281 7.90 7.73 12.76
N GLU A 282 7.19 8.83 12.53
CA GLU A 282 5.72 8.86 12.58
C GLU A 282 5.08 8.04 11.46
N VAL A 283 5.69 7.96 10.26
CA VAL A 283 5.26 7.02 9.22
C VAL A 283 5.41 5.57 9.68
N LEU A 284 6.48 5.24 10.41
CA LEU A 284 6.70 3.88 10.92
C LEU A 284 5.70 3.53 12.04
N ARG A 285 5.39 4.50 12.91
CA ARG A 285 4.47 4.33 14.05
C ARG A 285 3.01 4.34 13.65
N THR A 286 2.63 5.12 12.64
CA THR A 286 1.24 5.30 12.26
C THR A 286 0.83 4.25 11.23
N ILE A 287 0.01 3.28 11.64
CA ILE A 287 -0.67 2.38 10.69
C ILE A 287 -1.77 3.21 10.01
N PRO A 288 -1.69 3.46 8.70
CA PRO A 288 -2.71 4.22 8.00
C PRO A 288 -4.03 3.45 8.02
N ASP A 289 -5.13 4.19 8.12
CA ASP A 289 -6.48 3.65 7.96
C ASP A 289 -6.55 2.84 6.65
N ALA A 290 -6.77 1.52 6.73
CA ALA A 290 -6.86 0.72 5.53
C ALA A 290 -8.15 1.09 4.76
N PRO A 291 -8.06 1.55 3.50
CA PRO A 291 -9.22 1.98 2.72
C PRO A 291 -10.10 0.78 2.35
N LEU A 292 -11.31 1.05 1.88
CA LEU A 292 -12.18 -0.02 1.38
C LEU A 292 -11.52 -0.78 0.21
N PRO A 293 -11.67 -2.12 0.13
CA PRO A 293 -11.08 -2.92 -0.92
C PRO A 293 -11.48 -2.46 -2.33
N ALA A 294 -10.53 -2.44 -3.26
CA ALA A 294 -10.82 -2.12 -4.66
C ALA A 294 -11.96 -2.97 -5.29
N PRO A 295 -12.08 -4.29 -5.02
CA PRO A 295 -13.19 -5.12 -5.52
C PRO A 295 -14.58 -4.59 -5.10
N TYR A 296 -14.72 -4.01 -3.91
CA TYR A 296 -15.98 -3.45 -3.43
C TYR A 296 -16.53 -2.37 -4.37
N THR A 297 -15.66 -1.48 -4.85
CA THR A 297 -16.04 -0.39 -5.78
C THR A 297 -16.53 -0.92 -7.13
N GLN A 298 -16.19 -2.15 -7.49
CA GLN A 298 -16.59 -2.79 -8.74
C GLN A 298 -17.94 -3.52 -8.63
N LEU A 299 -18.33 -3.98 -7.42
CA LEU A 299 -19.57 -4.74 -7.21
C LEU A 299 -20.81 -4.01 -7.72
N MET A 300 -20.95 -2.71 -7.39
CA MET A 300 -22.09 -1.90 -7.84
C MET A 300 -22.16 -1.79 -9.37
N LYS A 301 -21.01 -1.77 -10.05
CA LYS A 301 -20.95 -1.66 -11.52
C LYS A 301 -21.40 -2.94 -12.23
N GLN A 302 -21.44 -4.08 -11.54
CA GLN A 302 -21.90 -5.36 -12.09
C GLN A 302 -23.42 -5.54 -12.01
N ALA A 303 -24.11 -4.87 -11.09
CA ALA A 303 -25.55 -5.04 -10.87
C ALA A 303 -26.39 -4.87 -12.16
N GLY A 304 -26.01 -3.91 -13.01
CA GLY A 304 -26.71 -3.64 -14.29
C GLY A 304 -26.38 -4.64 -15.41
N LYS A 305 -25.36 -5.48 -15.26
CA LYS A 305 -24.89 -6.42 -16.28
C LYS A 305 -25.45 -7.83 -16.11
N ILE A 306 -26.07 -8.12 -14.96
CA ILE A 306 -26.57 -9.45 -14.60
C ILE A 306 -28.02 -9.60 -15.04
N ARG A 307 -28.28 -10.66 -15.80
CA ARG A 307 -29.61 -10.97 -16.33
C ARG A 307 -30.53 -11.54 -15.25
N ARG A 308 -31.83 -11.60 -15.57
CA ARG A 308 -32.87 -11.92 -14.58
C ARG A 308 -32.72 -13.22 -13.77
N PRO A 309 -32.18 -14.33 -14.30
CA PRO A 309 -32.07 -15.57 -13.53
C PRO A 309 -31.27 -15.48 -12.24
N TYR A 310 -30.36 -14.51 -12.11
CA TYR A 310 -29.53 -14.36 -10.91
C TYR A 310 -29.56 -12.94 -10.34
N HIS A 311 -30.49 -12.11 -10.80
CA HIS A 311 -30.42 -10.67 -10.52
C HIS A 311 -30.78 -10.32 -9.08
N ALA A 312 -31.84 -10.90 -8.50
CA ALA A 312 -32.19 -10.64 -7.11
C ALA A 312 -31.12 -11.21 -6.16
N GLN A 313 -30.58 -12.40 -6.45
CA GLN A 313 -29.49 -13.00 -5.68
C GLN A 313 -28.22 -12.14 -5.72
N ALA A 314 -27.86 -11.64 -6.90
CA ALA A 314 -26.75 -10.69 -7.09
C ALA A 314 -26.94 -9.42 -6.26
N LEU A 315 -28.13 -8.80 -6.31
CA LEU A 315 -28.43 -7.62 -5.50
C LEU A 315 -28.37 -7.90 -4.00
N ALA A 316 -28.79 -9.10 -3.57
CA ALA A 316 -28.68 -9.51 -2.18
C ALA A 316 -27.21 -9.58 -1.74
N LEU A 317 -26.33 -10.26 -2.49
CA LEU A 317 -24.89 -10.31 -2.16
C LEU A 317 -24.26 -8.91 -2.14
N ILE A 318 -24.53 -8.07 -3.13
CA ILE A 318 -24.02 -6.68 -3.17
C ILE A 318 -24.49 -5.90 -1.93
N SER A 319 -25.74 -6.09 -1.50
CA SER A 319 -26.27 -5.42 -0.31
C SER A 319 -25.59 -5.89 0.99
N LEU A 320 -25.19 -7.17 1.06
CA LEU A 320 -24.45 -7.74 2.18
C LEU A 320 -23.02 -7.19 2.23
N CYS A 321 -22.32 -7.16 1.10
CA CYS A 321 -20.99 -6.54 1.02
C CYS A 321 -21.05 -5.05 1.37
N ARG A 322 -22.13 -4.33 0.98
CA ARG A 322 -22.35 -2.93 1.38
C ARG A 322 -22.57 -2.77 2.89
N PHE A 323 -23.26 -3.72 3.52
CA PHE A 323 -23.44 -3.69 4.97
C PHE A 323 -22.10 -3.89 5.69
N LEU A 324 -21.32 -4.89 5.28
CA LEU A 324 -19.98 -5.14 5.82
C LEU A 324 -19.03 -3.96 5.61
N ALA A 325 -19.02 -3.38 4.39
CA ALA A 325 -18.22 -2.19 4.09
C ALA A 325 -18.59 -0.99 4.98
N ARG A 326 -19.89 -0.75 5.19
CA ARG A 326 -20.37 0.31 6.10
C ARG A 326 -20.00 0.05 7.56
N HIS A 327 -20.05 -1.20 8.00
CA HIS A 327 -19.63 -1.57 9.34
C HIS A 327 -18.13 -1.29 9.51
N TYR A 328 -17.31 -1.71 8.55
CA TYR A 328 -15.88 -1.45 8.51
C TYR A 328 -15.56 0.07 8.51
N GLU A 329 -16.26 0.86 7.68
CA GLU A 329 -16.19 2.32 7.68
C GLU A 329 -16.69 2.97 8.98
N GLY A 330 -17.44 2.25 9.82
CA GLY A 330 -17.90 2.70 11.12
C GLY A 330 -16.94 2.36 12.27
N LEU A 331 -15.93 1.53 12.03
CA LEU A 331 -14.93 1.17 13.03
C LEU A 331 -14.03 2.36 13.40
N THR A 332 -13.48 2.34 14.61
CA THR A 332 -12.41 3.26 15.03
C THR A 332 -11.18 3.07 14.14
N LYS A 333 -10.35 4.12 14.01
CA LYS A 333 -9.12 4.07 13.19
C LYS A 333 -8.21 2.90 13.55
N GLU A 334 -8.06 2.65 14.85
CA GLU A 334 -7.30 1.52 15.42
C GLU A 334 -7.80 0.14 15.00
N ARG A 335 -9.06 0.02 14.56
CA ARG A 335 -9.65 -1.24 14.06
C ARG A 335 -9.76 -1.28 12.54
N ARG A 336 -9.42 -0.22 11.80
CA ARG A 336 -9.35 -0.21 10.33
C ARG A 336 -7.98 -0.68 9.86
N THR A 337 -7.66 -1.91 10.22
CA THR A 337 -6.36 -2.51 9.97
C THR A 337 -6.41 -3.51 8.81
N ALA A 338 -5.24 -3.94 8.35
CA ALA A 338 -5.10 -4.94 7.30
C ALA A 338 -5.80 -6.27 7.66
N THR A 339 -5.69 -6.71 8.92
CA THR A 339 -6.37 -7.93 9.41
C THR A 339 -7.88 -7.86 9.30
N ASN A 340 -8.47 -6.66 9.41
CA ASN A 340 -9.91 -6.48 9.28
C ASN A 340 -10.35 -6.19 7.85
N VAL A 341 -9.47 -5.64 7.00
CA VAL A 341 -9.78 -5.38 5.59
C VAL A 341 -9.65 -6.63 4.73
N GLU A 342 -8.75 -7.56 5.05
CA GLU A 342 -8.49 -8.78 4.26
C GLU A 342 -9.72 -9.70 4.14
N PRO A 343 -10.45 -10.05 5.22
CA PRO A 343 -11.70 -10.82 5.11
C PRO A 343 -12.75 -10.11 4.25
N LEU A 344 -12.82 -8.78 4.33
CA LEU A 344 -13.73 -7.97 3.52
C LEU A 344 -13.31 -7.97 2.04
N GLU A 345 -12.01 -7.91 1.77
CA GLU A 345 -11.45 -7.98 0.42
C GLU A 345 -11.73 -9.35 -0.22
N GLU A 346 -11.43 -10.44 0.46
CA GLU A 346 -11.70 -11.80 -0.01
C GLU A 346 -13.19 -11.99 -0.30
N THR A 347 -14.05 -11.54 0.62
CA THR A 347 -15.51 -11.54 0.46
C THR A 347 -15.95 -10.78 -0.80
N CYS A 348 -15.38 -9.58 -1.03
CA CYS A 348 -15.72 -8.78 -2.20
C CYS A 348 -15.17 -9.39 -3.50
N LYS A 349 -13.99 -10.04 -3.47
CA LYS A 349 -13.42 -10.75 -4.62
C LYS A 349 -14.30 -11.92 -5.04
N GLU A 350 -14.64 -12.81 -4.12
CA GLU A 350 -15.48 -13.98 -4.43
C GLU A 350 -16.89 -13.57 -4.87
N THR A 351 -17.45 -12.53 -4.24
CA THR A 351 -18.71 -11.95 -4.72
C THR A 351 -18.56 -11.43 -6.15
N LEU A 352 -17.49 -10.70 -6.47
CA LEU A 352 -17.28 -10.17 -7.81
C LEU A 352 -17.15 -11.29 -8.86
N VAL A 353 -16.46 -12.38 -8.53
CA VAL A 353 -16.36 -13.58 -9.38
C VAL A 353 -17.74 -14.17 -9.65
N ALA A 354 -18.55 -14.39 -8.62
CA ALA A 354 -19.92 -14.91 -8.78
C ALA A 354 -20.78 -14.02 -9.70
N LEU A 355 -20.69 -12.69 -9.53
CA LEU A 355 -21.41 -11.72 -10.36
C LEU A 355 -20.94 -11.75 -11.83
N GLN A 356 -19.64 -11.86 -12.07
CA GLN A 356 -19.07 -11.92 -13.43
C GLN A 356 -19.44 -13.24 -14.13
N THR A 357 -19.37 -14.36 -13.43
CA THR A 357 -19.80 -15.68 -13.92
C THR A 357 -21.27 -15.63 -14.32
N ALA A 358 -22.15 -15.08 -13.46
CA ALA A 358 -23.57 -14.94 -13.77
C ALA A 358 -23.85 -14.01 -14.97
N ALA A 359 -23.06 -12.94 -15.12
CA ALA A 359 -23.20 -12.01 -16.24
C ALA A 359 -22.81 -12.64 -17.58
N ALA A 360 -21.82 -13.53 -17.60
CA ALA A 360 -21.33 -14.19 -18.81
C ALA A 360 -22.21 -15.36 -19.28
N SER A 361 -22.84 -16.09 -18.35
CA SER A 361 -23.44 -17.40 -18.63
C SER A 361 -24.89 -17.39 -19.15
N VAL A 362 -25.57 -16.24 -19.17
CA VAL A 362 -26.98 -16.17 -19.64
C VAL A 362 -27.06 -15.50 -21.01
N PRO A 363 -26.93 -16.22 -22.13
CA PRO A 363 -26.95 -15.64 -23.48
C PRO A 363 -28.35 -15.21 -23.93
N SER A 364 -29.40 -15.92 -23.50
CA SER A 364 -30.81 -15.64 -23.81
C SER A 364 -31.73 -16.06 -22.66
N LEU A 365 -32.87 -15.38 -22.50
CA LEU A 365 -33.89 -15.74 -21.51
C LEU A 365 -34.93 -16.73 -22.06
N ARG A 366 -34.98 -16.92 -23.39
CA ARG A 366 -36.00 -17.77 -24.01
C ARG A 366 -35.59 -19.23 -23.89
N GLY A 367 -36.40 -20.03 -23.20
CA GLY A 367 -36.10 -21.44 -22.94
C GLY A 367 -34.97 -21.67 -21.94
N TYR A 368 -34.57 -20.62 -21.20
CA TYR A 368 -33.56 -20.75 -20.14
C TYR A 368 -34.18 -21.50 -18.95
N ASP A 369 -33.53 -22.59 -18.56
CA ASP A 369 -33.82 -23.32 -17.34
C ASP A 369 -32.75 -22.98 -16.30
N ILE A 370 -33.17 -22.44 -15.17
CA ILE A 370 -32.27 -22.06 -14.08
C ILE A 370 -31.75 -23.29 -13.33
N ASP A 371 -32.52 -24.37 -13.28
CA ASP A 371 -32.17 -25.59 -12.56
C ASP A 371 -31.40 -26.60 -13.45
N ALA A 372 -31.02 -26.18 -14.67
CA ALA A 372 -30.23 -27.00 -15.57
C ALA A 372 -28.83 -27.33 -14.97
N PRO A 373 -28.33 -28.57 -15.11
CA PRO A 373 -27.04 -28.99 -14.55
C PRO A 373 -25.85 -28.12 -15.00
N GLU A 374 -25.93 -27.56 -16.21
CA GLU A 374 -24.92 -26.68 -16.81
C GLU A 374 -24.74 -25.36 -16.04
N ASN A 375 -25.73 -24.97 -15.22
CA ASN A 375 -25.67 -23.77 -14.37
C ASN A 375 -25.04 -24.03 -12.99
N SER A 376 -24.66 -25.27 -12.66
CA SER A 376 -24.07 -25.64 -11.36
C SER A 376 -22.87 -24.76 -10.97
N LEU A 377 -22.03 -24.40 -11.93
CA LEU A 377 -20.89 -23.49 -11.71
C LEU A 377 -21.30 -22.11 -11.18
N ILE A 378 -22.49 -21.63 -11.56
CA ILE A 378 -23.03 -20.35 -11.09
C ILE A 378 -23.49 -20.53 -9.63
N ASP A 379 -24.26 -21.58 -9.35
CA ASP A 379 -24.74 -21.89 -8.01
C ASP A 379 -23.60 -22.12 -7.02
N ASP A 380 -22.52 -22.80 -7.45
CA ASP A 380 -21.30 -23.00 -6.67
C ASP A 380 -20.61 -21.66 -6.36
N ALA A 381 -20.49 -20.77 -7.35
CA ALA A 381 -19.90 -19.45 -7.16
C ALA A 381 -20.72 -18.57 -6.20
N PHE A 382 -22.05 -18.58 -6.32
CA PHE A 382 -22.94 -17.88 -5.38
C PHE A 382 -22.86 -18.48 -3.96
N THR A 383 -22.73 -19.80 -3.86
CA THR A 383 -22.60 -20.50 -2.57
C THR A 383 -21.28 -20.16 -1.90
N LEU A 384 -20.17 -20.17 -2.65
CA LEU A 384 -18.84 -19.78 -2.15
C LEU A 384 -18.84 -18.32 -1.67
N ALA A 385 -19.35 -17.40 -2.49
CA ALA A 385 -19.47 -15.99 -2.11
C ALA A 385 -20.30 -15.81 -0.82
N ARG A 386 -21.41 -16.55 -0.69
CA ARG A 386 -22.25 -16.54 0.51
C ARG A 386 -21.48 -17.04 1.74
N THR A 387 -20.73 -18.14 1.62
CA THR A 387 -19.92 -18.68 2.73
C THR A 387 -18.87 -17.67 3.17
N LYS A 388 -18.16 -17.03 2.24
CA LYS A 388 -17.18 -15.98 2.57
C LYS A 388 -17.80 -14.77 3.25
N ILE A 389 -18.99 -14.35 2.83
CA ILE A 389 -19.74 -13.32 3.54
C ILE A 389 -20.04 -13.77 4.96
N GLN A 390 -20.48 -15.01 5.18
CA GLN A 390 -20.74 -15.53 6.53
C GLN A 390 -19.47 -15.50 7.39
N ASP A 391 -18.36 -16.01 6.88
CA ASP A 391 -17.06 -16.00 7.58
C ASP A 391 -16.66 -14.57 7.97
N CYS A 392 -16.91 -13.60 7.08
CA CYS A 392 -16.66 -12.18 7.34
C CYS A 392 -17.60 -11.60 8.42
N PHE A 393 -18.87 -12.02 8.45
CA PHE A 393 -19.79 -11.67 9.54
C PHE A 393 -19.31 -12.23 10.88
N GLU A 394 -18.78 -13.45 10.91
CA GLU A 394 -18.22 -14.05 12.12
C GLU A 394 -16.97 -13.29 12.59
N HIS A 395 -16.08 -12.93 11.66
CA HIS A 395 -14.88 -12.12 11.92
C HIS A 395 -15.20 -10.77 12.57
N PHE A 396 -16.24 -10.08 12.10
CA PHE A 396 -16.69 -8.79 12.66
C PHE A 396 -17.61 -8.93 13.89
N GLU A 397 -17.75 -10.14 14.46
CA GLU A 397 -18.64 -10.40 15.60
C GLU A 397 -20.13 -10.07 15.30
N LEU A 398 -20.52 -10.12 14.03
CA LEU A 398 -21.86 -9.82 13.52
C LEU A 398 -22.72 -11.09 13.32
N ALA A 399 -22.27 -12.25 13.79
CA ALA A 399 -22.95 -13.54 13.59
C ALA A 399 -24.44 -13.52 13.99
N SER A 400 -24.82 -12.74 15.00
CA SER A 400 -26.21 -12.55 15.43
C SER A 400 -27.13 -11.94 14.35
N HIS A 401 -26.56 -11.20 13.40
CA HIS A 401 -27.29 -10.58 12.28
C HIS A 401 -27.41 -11.52 11.08
N TRP A 402 -26.57 -12.55 10.99
CA TRP A 402 -26.48 -13.42 9.82
C TRP A 402 -27.81 -14.11 9.49
N ALA A 403 -28.52 -14.65 10.47
CA ALA A 403 -29.79 -15.36 10.27
C ALA A 403 -30.84 -14.51 9.53
N ARG A 404 -30.87 -13.19 9.78
CA ARG A 404 -31.77 -12.26 9.07
C ARG A 404 -31.38 -12.12 7.61
N TYR A 405 -30.09 -11.98 7.35
CA TYR A 405 -29.54 -11.74 6.02
C TYR A 405 -29.54 -12.99 5.15
N GLU A 406 -29.30 -14.15 5.76
CA GLU A 406 -29.44 -15.45 5.12
C GLU A 406 -30.89 -15.65 4.62
N LYS A 407 -31.87 -15.29 5.45
CA LYS A 407 -33.29 -15.34 5.04
C LYS A 407 -33.57 -14.44 3.84
N ILE A 408 -33.00 -13.23 3.79
CA ILE A 408 -33.15 -12.31 2.65
C ILE A 408 -32.52 -12.91 1.39
N PHE A 409 -31.34 -13.52 1.50
CA PHE A 409 -30.68 -14.17 0.38
C PHE A 409 -31.51 -15.35 -0.16
N ARG A 410 -31.98 -16.24 0.72
CA ARG A 410 -32.85 -17.37 0.31
C ARG A 410 -34.13 -16.90 -0.40
N GLN A 411 -34.77 -15.84 0.11
CA GLN A 411 -35.92 -15.23 -0.56
C GLN A 411 -35.58 -14.66 -1.94
N ALA A 412 -34.37 -14.13 -2.12
CA ALA A 412 -33.91 -13.64 -3.41
C ALA A 412 -33.71 -14.79 -4.42
N VAL A 413 -33.18 -15.94 -3.98
CA VAL A 413 -33.07 -17.17 -4.79
C VAL A 413 -34.45 -17.62 -5.27
N GLU A 414 -35.40 -17.76 -4.35
CA GLU A 414 -36.78 -18.17 -4.66
C GLU A 414 -37.45 -17.19 -5.64
N LYS A 415 -37.23 -15.89 -5.44
CA LYS A 415 -37.79 -14.83 -6.29
C LYS A 415 -37.25 -14.90 -7.72
N ASP A 416 -35.96 -15.13 -7.89
CA ASP A 416 -35.36 -15.26 -9.21
C ASP A 416 -35.82 -16.54 -9.92
N ARG A 417 -35.90 -17.68 -9.20
CA ARG A 417 -36.45 -18.93 -9.74
C ARG A 417 -37.89 -18.77 -10.21
N ALA A 418 -38.76 -18.25 -9.34
CA ALA A 418 -40.18 -18.04 -9.65
C ALA A 418 -40.37 -17.08 -10.84
N ARG A 419 -39.59 -15.99 -10.89
CA ARG A 419 -39.69 -15.02 -11.99
C ARG A 419 -39.15 -15.58 -13.30
N THR A 420 -38.08 -16.37 -13.26
CA THR A 420 -37.49 -16.99 -14.45
C THR A 420 -38.40 -18.05 -15.04
N ALA A 421 -39.02 -18.89 -14.20
CA ALA A 421 -40.04 -19.83 -14.63
C ALA A 421 -41.22 -19.13 -15.32
N GLN A 422 -41.76 -18.08 -14.68
CA GLN A 422 -42.84 -17.27 -15.24
C GLN A 422 -42.46 -16.63 -16.58
N LEU A 423 -41.25 -16.08 -16.70
CA LEU A 423 -40.77 -15.46 -17.93
C LEU A 423 -40.53 -16.49 -19.03
N SER A 424 -39.94 -17.65 -18.69
CA SER A 424 -39.71 -18.74 -19.63
C SER A 424 -41.04 -19.22 -20.22
N GLU A 425 -42.03 -19.51 -19.38
CA GLU A 425 -43.38 -19.91 -19.80
C GLU A 425 -44.03 -18.91 -20.77
N ILE A 426 -43.99 -17.61 -20.45
CA ILE A 426 -44.56 -16.57 -21.31
C ILE A 426 -43.82 -16.46 -22.65
N LEU A 427 -42.48 -16.59 -22.63
CA LEU A 427 -41.64 -16.39 -23.81
C LEU A 427 -41.58 -17.61 -24.72
N THR A 428 -41.74 -18.82 -24.19
CA THR A 428 -41.84 -20.07 -24.95
C THR A 428 -43.23 -20.25 -25.57
N ALA A 429 -44.29 -19.79 -24.88
CA ALA A 429 -45.66 -19.82 -25.42
C ALA A 429 -45.88 -18.87 -26.60
N ARG A 430 -44.98 -17.91 -26.83
CA ARG A 430 -45.06 -16.95 -27.94
C ARG A 430 -44.11 -17.35 -29.06
N PRO A 431 -44.54 -17.32 -30.34
CA PRO A 431 -43.66 -17.63 -31.47
C PRO A 431 -42.46 -16.68 -31.50
N SER A 432 -41.30 -17.23 -31.85
CA SER A 432 -40.08 -16.45 -32.09
C SER A 432 -40.09 -15.88 -33.49
N ARG A 433 -40.75 -14.73 -33.70
CA ARG A 433 -40.53 -13.95 -34.92
C ARG A 433 -39.27 -13.10 -34.74
N ASN A 434 -38.33 -13.21 -35.67
CA ASN A 434 -37.16 -12.36 -35.70
C ASN A 434 -37.59 -10.98 -36.23
N PRO A 435 -37.46 -9.90 -35.45
CA PRO A 435 -37.89 -8.57 -35.88
C PRO A 435 -37.16 -8.05 -37.13
N ASP A 436 -36.01 -8.63 -37.47
CA ASP A 436 -35.21 -8.29 -38.66
C ASP A 436 -35.53 -9.16 -39.88
N ASP A 437 -36.49 -10.08 -39.80
CA ASP A 437 -36.93 -10.86 -40.96
C ASP A 437 -37.83 -10.00 -41.87
N VAL A 438 -37.18 -9.26 -42.78
CA VAL A 438 -37.83 -8.32 -43.70
C VAL A 438 -38.73 -9.03 -44.73
N SER A 439 -38.63 -10.35 -44.86
CA SER A 439 -39.33 -11.11 -45.90
C SER A 439 -40.86 -11.05 -45.79
N ASP A 440 -41.37 -10.85 -44.56
CA ASP A 440 -42.80 -10.82 -44.21
C ASP A 440 -43.34 -9.41 -43.90
N LEU A 441 -42.51 -8.36 -43.96
CA LEU A 441 -42.94 -6.98 -43.70
C LEU A 441 -43.65 -6.36 -44.90
N VAL A 442 -44.73 -5.62 -44.64
CA VAL A 442 -45.41 -4.77 -45.62
C VAL A 442 -44.75 -3.39 -45.60
N ARG A 443 -44.31 -2.91 -46.76
CA ARG A 443 -43.72 -1.58 -46.93
C ARG A 443 -44.83 -0.54 -47.13
N MET A 444 -45.00 0.32 -46.14
CA MET A 444 -46.01 1.37 -46.08
C MET A 444 -45.40 2.72 -46.41
N ASN A 445 -45.87 3.39 -47.46
CA ASN A 445 -45.57 4.79 -47.72
C ASN A 445 -46.70 5.63 -47.14
N VAL A 446 -46.40 6.43 -46.11
CA VAL A 446 -47.42 7.21 -45.41
C VAL A 446 -47.17 8.69 -45.62
N LYS A 447 -48.17 9.39 -46.18
CA LYS A 447 -48.16 10.85 -46.36
C LYS A 447 -49.03 11.51 -45.31
N VAL A 448 -48.45 12.37 -44.48
CA VAL A 448 -49.18 13.19 -43.50
C VAL A 448 -49.58 14.49 -44.17
N ARG A 449 -50.86 14.84 -44.16
CA ARG A 449 -51.40 16.05 -44.80
C ARG A 449 -52.20 16.91 -43.83
N ASP A 450 -52.14 18.23 -44.05
CA ASP A 450 -52.88 19.21 -43.24
C ASP A 450 -54.32 19.40 -43.72
N ARG A 451 -55.30 19.35 -42.80
CA ARG A 451 -56.74 19.69 -42.94
C ARG A 451 -57.57 18.88 -43.93
N SER A 452 -57.01 18.40 -45.04
CA SER A 452 -57.75 17.65 -46.06
C SER A 452 -56.86 16.63 -46.78
N SER A 453 -57.51 15.69 -47.49
CA SER A 453 -56.81 14.72 -48.34
C SER A 453 -55.99 15.37 -49.45
N ASN A 454 -56.31 16.61 -49.86
CA ASN A 454 -55.59 17.39 -50.87
C ASN A 454 -54.71 18.49 -50.25
N GLY A 455 -54.58 18.53 -48.92
CA GLY A 455 -53.76 19.51 -48.23
C GLY A 455 -52.27 19.33 -48.45
N ASN A 456 -51.49 20.31 -47.99
CA ASN A 456 -50.04 20.26 -48.07
C ASN A 456 -49.50 19.03 -47.33
N VAL A 457 -48.56 18.32 -47.95
CA VAL A 457 -47.85 17.22 -47.31
C VAL A 457 -46.93 17.81 -46.27
N ILE A 458 -47.24 17.55 -45.00
CA ILE A 458 -46.44 17.96 -43.84
C ILE A 458 -45.19 17.09 -43.78
N LYS A 459 -45.35 15.77 -43.96
CA LYS A 459 -44.27 14.80 -43.87
C LYS A 459 -44.61 13.52 -44.62
N GLU A 460 -43.59 12.86 -45.16
CA GLU A 460 -43.71 11.54 -45.81
C GLU A 460 -42.65 10.60 -45.25
N PHE A 461 -43.01 9.35 -45.01
CA PHE A 461 -42.07 8.32 -44.55
C PHE A 461 -42.47 6.94 -45.08
N THR A 462 -41.46 6.09 -45.24
CA THR A 462 -41.60 4.68 -45.61
C THR A 462 -41.29 3.83 -44.40
N LEU A 463 -42.20 2.93 -44.03
CA LEU A 463 -42.08 2.05 -42.87
C LEU A 463 -42.29 0.59 -43.29
N GLY A 464 -41.45 -0.32 -42.81
CA GLY A 464 -41.74 -1.76 -42.85
C GLY A 464 -42.54 -2.13 -41.60
N VAL A 465 -43.73 -2.71 -41.76
CA VAL A 465 -44.59 -3.10 -40.64
C VAL A 465 -45.10 -4.52 -40.82
N GLU A 466 -45.29 -5.22 -39.70
CA GLU A 466 -45.89 -6.55 -39.74
C GLU A 466 -47.35 -6.47 -40.22
N PRO A 467 -47.87 -7.46 -40.97
CA PRO A 467 -49.24 -7.46 -41.48
C PRO A 467 -50.30 -7.29 -40.38
N GLU A 468 -50.06 -7.85 -39.20
CA GLU A 468 -50.94 -7.79 -38.03
C GLU A 468 -50.90 -6.42 -37.31
N THR A 469 -49.97 -5.52 -37.70
CA THR A 469 -49.84 -4.19 -37.10
C THR A 469 -51.11 -3.38 -37.33
N ARG A 470 -51.65 -2.80 -36.26
CA ARG A 470 -52.86 -1.97 -36.38
C ARG A 470 -52.53 -0.52 -36.71
N LEU A 471 -53.40 0.14 -37.47
CA LEU A 471 -53.24 1.56 -37.84
C LEU A 471 -53.04 2.49 -36.64
N ARG A 472 -53.63 2.19 -35.48
CA ARG A 472 -53.37 2.95 -34.24
C ARG A 472 -51.91 2.97 -33.80
N ALA A 473 -51.17 1.88 -34.02
CA ALA A 473 -49.75 1.78 -33.68
C ALA A 473 -48.91 2.61 -34.67
N LEU A 474 -49.28 2.55 -35.95
CA LEU A 474 -48.72 3.41 -36.98
C LEU A 474 -48.95 4.89 -36.64
N ARG A 475 -50.18 5.29 -36.29
CA ARG A 475 -50.50 6.66 -35.84
C ARG A 475 -49.64 7.12 -34.66
N TRP A 476 -49.47 6.26 -33.66
CA TRP A 476 -48.63 6.56 -32.52
C TRP A 476 -47.17 6.79 -32.93
N HIS A 477 -46.61 5.93 -33.79
CA HIS A 477 -45.27 6.11 -34.32
C HIS A 477 -45.13 7.44 -35.08
N ILE A 478 -46.09 7.75 -35.94
CA ILE A 478 -46.13 9.00 -36.72
C ILE A 478 -46.16 10.22 -35.81
N SER A 479 -46.98 10.19 -34.75
CA SER A 479 -47.05 11.30 -33.79
C SER A 479 -45.71 11.59 -33.10
N LYS A 480 -44.82 10.59 -32.97
CA LYS A 480 -43.51 10.79 -32.33
C LYS A 480 -42.49 11.47 -33.22
N VAL A 481 -42.73 11.52 -34.53
CA VAL A 481 -41.81 12.11 -35.51
C VAL A 481 -42.31 13.44 -36.08
N LEU A 482 -43.50 13.89 -35.67
CA LEU A 482 -44.08 15.20 -36.04
C LEU A 482 -43.75 16.26 -34.97
N GLU A 483 -43.90 17.53 -35.34
CA GLU A 483 -43.75 18.65 -34.40
C GLU A 483 -44.83 18.60 -33.30
N PRO A 484 -44.61 19.18 -32.10
CA PRO A 484 -45.50 19.01 -30.94
C PRO A 484 -46.99 19.31 -31.21
N GLU A 485 -47.29 20.36 -31.97
CA GLU A 485 -48.66 20.74 -32.34
C GLU A 485 -49.31 19.75 -33.31
N GLU A 486 -48.54 19.29 -34.31
CA GLU A 486 -48.96 18.32 -35.32
C GLU A 486 -49.11 16.92 -34.72
N SER A 487 -48.23 16.55 -33.78
CA SER A 487 -48.31 15.33 -32.98
C SER A 487 -49.61 15.27 -32.18
N ALA A 488 -49.97 16.38 -31.54
CA ALA A 488 -51.20 16.48 -30.76
C ALA A 488 -52.47 16.41 -31.63
N ARG A 489 -52.42 16.94 -32.87
CA ARG A 489 -53.49 16.79 -33.87
C ARG A 489 -53.56 15.37 -34.42
N ALA A 490 -52.41 14.75 -34.70
CA ALA A 490 -52.33 13.37 -35.16
C ALA A 490 -52.92 12.37 -34.17
N LEU A 491 -52.78 12.59 -32.86
CA LEU A 491 -53.34 11.69 -31.85
C LEU A 491 -54.84 11.90 -31.61
N ARG A 492 -55.34 13.13 -31.76
CA ARG A 492 -56.73 13.49 -31.44
C ARG A 492 -57.67 13.29 -32.64
N ASP A 493 -57.38 13.94 -33.76
CA ASP A 493 -58.37 14.18 -34.82
C ASP A 493 -57.82 13.82 -36.21
N SER A 494 -57.18 12.66 -36.33
CA SER A 494 -56.64 12.19 -37.62
C SER A 494 -57.38 10.98 -38.16
N THR A 495 -57.43 10.88 -39.49
CA THR A 495 -58.01 9.74 -40.21
C THR A 495 -57.03 9.23 -41.26
N PHE A 496 -56.83 7.91 -41.30
CA PHE A 496 -56.09 7.29 -42.39
C PHE A 496 -57.01 7.10 -43.58
N LEU A 497 -56.52 7.45 -44.77
CA LEU A 497 -57.13 7.16 -46.03
C LEU A 497 -56.22 6.22 -46.82
N VAL A 498 -56.78 5.20 -47.46
CA VAL A 498 -56.05 4.28 -48.35
C VAL A 498 -56.53 4.44 -49.78
N ARG A 499 -55.61 4.27 -50.73
CA ARG A 499 -55.93 4.18 -52.15
C ARG A 499 -56.39 2.75 -52.48
N ARG A 500 -57.63 2.57 -52.96
CA ARG A 500 -58.10 1.25 -53.42
C ARG A 500 -57.40 0.88 -54.73
N VAL A 501 -56.79 -0.30 -54.78
CA VAL A 501 -56.06 -0.80 -55.95
C VAL A 501 -57.00 -1.30 -57.06
N ASP A 502 -58.26 -1.63 -56.73
CA ASP A 502 -59.19 -2.30 -57.65
C ASP A 502 -60.10 -1.36 -58.48
N SER A 503 -59.97 -0.04 -58.38
CA SER A 503 -60.82 0.90 -59.16
C SER A 503 -60.06 1.56 -60.31
N GLN A 504 -60.29 1.11 -61.54
CA GLN A 504 -59.75 1.70 -62.77
C GLN A 504 -60.32 3.10 -63.13
N ALA A 505 -60.95 3.81 -62.20
CA ALA A 505 -61.38 5.20 -62.44
C ALA A 505 -61.51 5.97 -61.11
N GLY A 506 -60.66 6.98 -60.92
CA GLY A 506 -60.79 8.01 -59.90
C GLY A 506 -59.91 7.83 -58.66
N ASP A 507 -59.31 8.94 -58.22
CA ASP A 507 -58.43 9.09 -57.06
C ASP A 507 -59.19 9.00 -55.71
N ASN A 508 -60.04 7.98 -55.59
CA ASN A 508 -60.95 7.83 -54.46
C ASN A 508 -60.22 7.20 -53.27
N LEU A 509 -59.69 8.08 -52.42
CA LEU A 509 -59.18 7.75 -51.09
C LEU A 509 -60.33 7.35 -50.16
N VAL A 510 -60.26 6.16 -49.58
CA VAL A 510 -61.31 5.63 -48.68
C VAL A 510 -60.82 5.69 -47.23
N PRO A 511 -61.64 6.19 -46.28
CA PRO A 511 -61.26 6.23 -44.88
C PRO A 511 -61.17 4.83 -44.27
N CYS A 512 -60.07 4.58 -43.58
CA CYS A 512 -59.80 3.35 -42.82
C CYS A 512 -60.15 3.53 -41.35
N ARG A 513 -60.65 2.46 -40.71
CA ARG A 513 -60.89 2.47 -39.27
C ARG A 513 -59.58 2.18 -38.52
N MET A 514 -59.32 2.92 -37.45
CA MET A 514 -58.05 2.84 -36.68
C MET A 514 -57.72 1.47 -36.07
N HIS A 515 -58.72 0.59 -35.93
CA HIS A 515 -58.53 -0.76 -35.38
C HIS A 515 -58.16 -1.82 -36.41
N MET A 516 -58.23 -1.49 -37.72
CA MET A 516 -57.85 -2.39 -38.81
C MET A 516 -56.36 -2.73 -38.73
N ALA A 517 -56.03 -4.00 -39.02
CA ALA A 517 -54.67 -4.45 -39.27
C ALA A 517 -54.23 -4.08 -40.69
N ILE A 518 -52.93 -4.06 -40.98
CA ILE A 518 -52.43 -3.77 -42.33
C ILE A 518 -52.89 -4.84 -43.33
N GLU A 519 -52.95 -6.11 -42.93
CA GLU A 519 -53.47 -7.20 -43.76
C GLU A 519 -54.94 -7.05 -44.15
N ASP A 520 -55.75 -6.35 -43.34
CA ASP A 520 -57.14 -6.03 -43.67
C ASP A 520 -57.24 -4.93 -44.75
N ILE A 521 -56.16 -4.17 -44.94
CA ILE A 521 -56.10 -2.99 -45.81
C ILE A 521 -55.49 -3.36 -47.16
N THR A 522 -54.45 -4.19 -47.17
CA THR A 522 -53.76 -4.61 -48.38
C THR A 522 -53.28 -6.05 -48.30
N ARG A 523 -53.32 -6.77 -49.42
CA ARG A 523 -52.62 -8.06 -49.62
C ARG A 523 -51.28 -7.88 -50.34
N ALA A 524 -50.99 -6.68 -50.83
CA ALA A 524 -49.73 -6.35 -51.49
C ALA A 524 -48.63 -6.07 -50.45
N LYS A 525 -47.39 -6.42 -50.79
CA LYS A 525 -46.20 -6.11 -49.97
C LYS A 525 -45.88 -4.61 -49.90
N THR A 526 -46.60 -3.77 -50.65
CA THR A 526 -46.48 -2.31 -50.64
C THR A 526 -47.87 -1.65 -50.57
N CYS A 527 -47.99 -0.56 -49.80
CA CYS A 527 -49.24 0.19 -49.70
C CYS A 527 -48.98 1.68 -49.43
N GLU A 528 -49.81 2.54 -50.02
CA GLU A 528 -49.79 4.00 -49.80
C GLU A 528 -50.95 4.40 -48.89
N LEU A 529 -50.64 5.05 -47.77
CA LEU A 529 -51.61 5.60 -46.82
C LEU A 529 -51.46 7.12 -46.73
N VAL A 530 -52.58 7.81 -46.53
CA VAL A 530 -52.60 9.25 -46.26
C VAL A 530 -53.18 9.46 -44.87
N LEU A 531 -52.40 10.03 -43.95
CA LEU A 531 -52.90 10.47 -42.65
C LEU A 531 -53.30 11.94 -42.76
N VAL A 532 -54.59 12.23 -42.65
CA VAL A 532 -55.09 13.62 -42.65
C VAL A 532 -55.20 14.09 -41.21
N LEU A 533 -54.53 15.20 -40.88
CA LEU A 533 -54.67 15.90 -39.59
C LEU A 533 -55.83 16.89 -39.71
N ALA A 534 -56.89 16.75 -38.92
CA ALA A 534 -57.97 17.74 -38.89
C ALA A 534 -57.49 19.09 -38.35
#